data_AF-A0AAV6Y109-F1
#
_entry.id   AF-A0AAV6Y109-F1
#
_cell.length_a   1.000
_cell.length_b   1.000
_cell.length_c   1.000
_cell.angle_alpha   90.00
_cell.angle_beta   90.00
_cell.angle_gamma   90.00
#
_symmetry.space_group_name_H-M   'P 1'
#
loop_
_entity.id
_entity.type
_entity.pdbx_description
1 polymer ?
#
loop_
_entity_poly.entity_id
_entity_poly.type
_entity_poly.pdbx_seq_one_letter_code
_entity_poly.pdbx_strand_id
1 'polypeptide(L)'
;MSYSERQPPPPTADVHGCERLYRALTECHRRIPVGPSREAACRHLNRSLAHCLVAVACPEESDAVRTLCSSGGTDLKRRQCKQAQLSLSACLSTHQTQS
;
A
#
# COMPACT_ATOMS: atom_id res chain seq x y z
N MET A 1 -0.92 -43.31 12.97
CA MET A 1 -1.85 -42.53 12.14
C MET A 1 -1.56 -41.06 12.43
N SER A 2 -0.78 -40.41 11.58
CA SER A 2 -0.32 -39.04 11.79
C SER A 2 -1.25 -38.10 11.04
N TYR A 3 -1.98 -37.25 11.77
CA TYR A 3 -2.78 -36.18 11.19
C TYR A 3 -1.81 -35.09 10.71
N SER A 4 -1.63 -34.98 9.40
CA SER A 4 -1.02 -33.79 8.81
C SER A 4 -1.94 -32.61 9.10
N GLU A 5 -1.59 -31.82 10.12
CA GLU A 5 -2.12 -30.47 10.29
C GLU A 5 -1.82 -29.68 9.01
N ARG A 6 -2.85 -29.50 8.18
CA ARG A 6 -2.80 -28.53 7.10
C ARG A 6 -2.81 -27.16 7.75
N GLN A 7 -1.61 -26.60 7.89
CA GLN A 7 -1.42 -25.21 8.27
C GLN A 7 -2.22 -24.34 7.27
N PRO A 8 -3.15 -23.48 7.74
CA PRO A 8 -3.87 -22.58 6.85
C PRO A 8 -2.86 -21.69 6.12
N PRO A 9 -3.12 -21.32 4.84
CA PRO A 9 -2.24 -20.39 4.14
C PRO A 9 -2.09 -19.12 4.98
N PRO A 10 -0.89 -18.51 5.04
CA PRO A 10 -0.69 -17.28 5.79
C PRO A 10 -1.75 -16.27 5.37
N PRO A 11 -2.36 -15.52 6.31
CA PRO A 11 -3.35 -14.52 5.96
C PRO A 11 -2.72 -13.63 4.91
N THR A 12 -3.32 -13.62 3.73
CA THR A 12 -2.98 -12.69 2.65
C THR A 12 -2.91 -11.31 3.30
N ALA A 13 -1.70 -10.75 3.38
CA ALA A 13 -1.36 -9.53 4.09
C ALA A 13 -2.57 -8.62 4.28
N ASP A 14 -3.14 -8.63 5.48
CA ASP A 14 -4.31 -7.88 5.96
C ASP A 14 -4.82 -6.81 4.96
N VAL A 15 -5.57 -7.25 3.94
CA VAL A 15 -6.11 -6.36 2.87
C VAL A 15 -7.41 -5.69 3.35
N HIS A 16 -7.67 -5.70 4.66
CA HIS A 16 -8.94 -5.24 5.23
C HIS A 16 -9.19 -3.79 4.85
N GLY A 17 -10.28 -3.54 4.12
CA GLY A 17 -10.66 -2.21 3.60
C GLY A 17 -10.16 -1.89 2.18
N CYS A 18 -9.32 -2.74 1.58
CA CYS A 18 -8.75 -2.56 0.24
C CYS A 18 -9.11 -3.69 -0.75
N GLU A 19 -10.00 -4.60 -0.38
CA GLU A 19 -10.28 -5.85 -1.10
C GLU A 19 -10.81 -5.61 -2.51
N ARG A 20 -11.60 -4.53 -2.70
CA ARG A 20 -12.11 -4.18 -4.02
C ARG A 20 -10.98 -3.83 -5.00
N LEU A 21 -9.99 -3.08 -4.54
CA LEU A 21 -8.82 -2.70 -5.34
C LEU A 21 -7.92 -3.91 -5.60
N TYR A 22 -7.74 -4.77 -4.58
CA TYR A 22 -7.00 -6.01 -4.72
C TYR A 22 -7.62 -6.94 -5.77
N ARG A 23 -8.94 -7.17 -5.70
CA ARG A 23 -9.67 -7.99 -6.70
C ARG A 23 -9.56 -7.40 -8.10
N ALA A 24 -9.71 -6.09 -8.24
CA ALA A 24 -9.58 -5.42 -9.54
C ALA A 24 -8.17 -5.56 -10.12
N LEU A 25 -7.12 -5.40 -9.30
CA LEU A 25 -5.73 -5.58 -9.72
C LEU A 25 -5.45 -7.02 -10.14
N THR A 26 -5.91 -8.00 -9.35
CA THR A 26 -5.77 -9.42 -9.66
C THR A 26 -6.46 -9.78 -10.99
N GLU A 27 -7.65 -9.26 -11.24
CA GLU A 27 -8.34 -9.48 -12.52
C GLU A 27 -7.62 -8.80 -13.69
N CYS A 28 -7.04 -7.61 -13.48
CA CYS A 28 -6.20 -6.95 -14.49
C CYS A 28 -4.98 -7.82 -14.86
N HIS A 29 -4.28 -8.34 -13.86
CA HIS A 29 -3.16 -9.27 -14.06
C HIS A 29 -3.59 -10.58 -14.72
N ARG A 30 -4.79 -11.07 -14.44
CA ARG A 30 -5.32 -12.28 -15.10
C ARG A 30 -5.56 -12.06 -16.59
N ARG A 31 -6.06 -10.88 -16.98
CA ARG A 31 -6.39 -10.54 -18.38
C ARG A 31 -5.18 -10.20 -19.24
N ILE A 32 -4.16 -9.59 -18.65
CA ILE A 32 -3.02 -9.05 -19.38
C ILE A 32 -1.79 -9.89 -19.06
N PRO A 33 -1.11 -10.52 -20.02
CA PRO A 33 0.10 -11.31 -19.77
C PRO A 33 1.23 -10.51 -19.09
N VAL A 34 2.16 -11.18 -18.42
CA VAL A 34 3.31 -10.54 -17.76
C VAL A 34 4.16 -9.78 -18.79
N GLY A 35 4.54 -8.55 -18.46
CA GLY A 35 5.41 -7.70 -19.28
C GLY A 35 5.13 -6.21 -19.11
N PRO A 36 5.86 -5.33 -19.83
CA PRO A 36 5.72 -3.88 -19.71
C PRO A 36 4.29 -3.37 -19.95
N SER A 37 3.54 -4.04 -20.84
CA SER A 37 2.15 -3.72 -21.14
C SER A 37 1.22 -3.93 -19.94
N ARG A 38 1.44 -4.97 -19.12
CA ARG A 38 0.69 -5.19 -17.88
C ARG A 38 0.99 -4.11 -16.87
N GLU A 39 2.26 -3.75 -16.68
CA GLU A 39 2.65 -2.70 -15.74
C GLU A 39 2.00 -1.37 -16.11
N ALA A 40 1.97 -1.02 -17.39
CA ALA A 40 1.31 0.18 -17.87
C ALA A 40 -0.22 0.12 -17.66
N ALA A 41 -0.86 -0.97 -18.08
CA ALA A 41 -2.31 -1.10 -18.04
C ALA A 41 -2.87 -1.22 -16.61
N CYS A 42 -2.18 -1.92 -15.72
CA CYS A 42 -2.61 -2.13 -14.34
C CYS A 42 -2.02 -1.10 -13.36
N ARG A 43 -1.23 -0.12 -13.85
CA ARG A 43 -0.51 0.87 -13.03
C ARG A 43 -1.41 1.59 -12.04
N HIS A 44 -2.58 2.03 -12.50
CA HIS A 44 -3.50 2.81 -11.68
C HIS A 44 -4.07 1.96 -10.53
N LEU A 45 -4.43 0.70 -10.79
CA LEU A 45 -4.92 -0.23 -9.77
C LEU A 45 -3.84 -0.54 -8.75
N ASN A 46 -2.60 -0.77 -9.21
CA ASN A 46 -1.47 -1.02 -8.33
C ASN A 46 -1.19 0.19 -7.43
N ARG A 47 -1.18 1.40 -8.00
CA ARG A 47 -1.00 2.64 -7.24
C ARG A 47 -2.13 2.85 -6.23
N SER A 48 -3.39 2.68 -6.64
CA SER A 48 -4.54 2.84 -5.76
C SER A 48 -4.54 1.84 -4.62
N LEU A 49 -4.21 0.57 -4.91
CA LEU A 49 -4.11 -0.47 -3.88
C LEU A 49 -2.99 -0.13 -2.88
N ALA A 50 -1.81 0.26 -3.36
CA ALA A 50 -0.69 0.66 -2.49
C ALA A 50 -1.08 1.84 -1.58
N HIS A 51 -1.74 2.87 -2.12
CA HIS A 51 -2.24 3.98 -1.29
C HIS A 51 -3.26 3.54 -0.26
N CYS A 52 -4.18 2.64 -0.63
CA CYS A 52 -5.18 2.12 0.29
C CYS A 52 -4.52 1.35 1.45
N LEU A 53 -3.61 0.44 1.15
CA LEU A 53 -2.90 -0.35 2.17
C LEU A 53 -2.11 0.54 3.13
N VAL A 54 -1.42 1.55 2.60
CA VAL A 54 -0.68 2.52 3.42
C VAL A 54 -1.63 3.34 4.31
N ALA A 55 -2.80 3.72 3.79
CA ALA A 55 -3.79 4.47 4.56
C ALA A 55 -4.49 3.63 5.65
N VAL A 56 -4.64 2.33 5.42
CA VAL A 56 -5.14 1.40 6.44
C VAL A 56 -4.11 1.18 7.54
N ALA A 57 -2.83 1.01 7.19
CA ALA A 57 -1.77 0.79 8.17
C ALA A 57 -1.43 2.05 8.97
N CYS A 58 -1.29 3.20 8.30
CA CYS A 58 -0.82 4.46 8.88
C CYS A 58 -1.77 5.62 8.48
N PRO A 59 -3.00 5.67 9.03
CA PRO A 59 -4.04 6.60 8.58
C PRO A 59 -3.64 8.07 8.77
N GLU A 60 -3.11 8.43 9.94
CA GLU A 60 -2.76 9.81 10.25
C GLU A 60 -1.56 10.31 9.42
N GLU A 61 -0.50 9.50 9.32
CA GLU A 61 0.70 9.85 8.58
C GLU A 61 0.44 9.90 7.07
N SER A 62 -0.38 8.99 6.55
CA SER A 62 -0.76 8.98 5.14
C SER A 62 -1.60 10.21 4.76
N ASP A 63 -2.52 10.62 5.62
CA ASP A 63 -3.33 11.83 5.45
C ASP A 63 -2.48 13.11 5.58
N ALA A 64 -1.51 13.12 6.49
CA ALA A 64 -0.54 14.20 6.63
C ALA A 64 0.31 14.36 5.36
N VAL A 65 0.82 13.27 4.79
CA VAL A 65 1.55 13.29 3.52
C VAL A 65 0.65 13.78 2.38
N ARG A 66 -0.59 13.28 2.28
CA ARG A 66 -1.55 13.73 1.23
C ARG A 66 -1.80 15.23 1.32
N THR A 67 -1.93 15.77 2.52
CA THR A 67 -2.22 17.19 2.74
C THR A 67 -0.99 18.06 2.50
N LEU A 68 0.15 17.71 3.10
CA LEU A 68 1.36 18.55 3.14
C LEU A 68 2.21 18.45 1.87
N CYS A 69 2.20 17.30 1.18
CA CYS A 69 3.02 17.06 0.00
C CYS A 69 2.29 17.31 -1.34
N SER A 70 1.03 17.74 -1.30
CA SER A 70 0.22 18.00 -2.51
C SER A 70 0.65 19.24 -3.30
N SER A 71 1.48 20.12 -2.74
CA SER A 71 1.95 21.34 -3.40
C SER A 71 3.44 21.59 -3.16
N GLY A 72 4.16 22.06 -4.19
CA GLY A 72 5.58 22.40 -4.12
C GLY A 72 5.91 23.69 -3.35
N GLY A 73 5.01 24.16 -2.48
CA GLY A 73 4.86 25.54 -1.99
C GLY A 73 6.08 26.24 -1.36
N THR A 74 5.95 26.76 -0.14
CA THR A 74 7.05 27.48 0.54
C THR A 74 8.09 26.52 1.10
N ASP A 75 9.26 27.04 1.51
CA ASP A 75 10.26 26.24 2.24
C ASP A 75 9.68 25.57 3.48
N LEU A 76 8.76 26.26 4.18
CA LEU A 76 8.05 25.69 5.32
C LEU A 76 7.21 24.47 4.90
N LYS A 77 6.40 24.58 3.83
CA LYS A 77 5.60 23.45 3.32
C LYS A 77 6.48 22.28 2.88
N ARG A 78 7.64 22.55 2.26
CA ARG A 78 8.62 21.51 1.90
C ARG A 78 9.17 20.79 3.13
N ARG A 79 9.53 21.52 4.19
CA ARG A 79 9.99 20.93 5.47
C ARG A 79 8.89 20.11 6.14
N GLN A 80 7.65 20.61 6.15
CA GLN A 80 6.50 19.89 6.70
C GLN A 80 6.19 18.60 5.93
N CYS A 81 6.21 18.64 4.59
CA CYS A 81 6.09 17.44 3.76
C CYS A 81 7.19 16.42 4.07
N LYS A 82 8.47 16.87 4.16
CA LYS A 82 9.58 15.99 4.51
C LYS A 82 9.38 15.34 5.89
N GLN A 83 8.93 16.11 6.88
CA GLN A 83 8.64 15.56 8.21
C GLN A 83 7.51 14.53 8.15
N ALA A 84 6.42 14.80 7.42
CA ALA A 84 5.33 13.85 7.23
C ALA A 84 5.79 12.55 6.56
N GLN A 85 6.68 12.62 5.56
CA GLN A 85 7.27 11.45 4.92
C GLN A 85 8.13 10.62 5.88
N LEU A 86 8.88 11.27 6.77
CA LEU A 86 9.67 10.59 7.80
C LEU A 86 8.76 9.89 8.83
N SER A 87 7.70 10.57 9.29
CA SER A 87 6.70 9.97 10.18
C SER A 87 6.03 8.75 9.55
N LEU A 88 5.61 8.85 8.28
CA LEU A 88 5.03 7.74 7.55
C LEU A 88 6.00 6.56 7.42
N SER A 89 7.26 6.83 7.11
CA SER A 89 8.29 5.79 7.03
C SER A 89 8.47 5.08 8.37
N ALA A 90 8.50 5.83 9.47
CA ALA A 90 8.62 5.26 10.81
C ALA A 90 7.42 4.35 11.16
N CYS A 91 6.19 4.80 10.87
CA CYS A 91 5.00 3.98 11.05
C CYS A 91 5.07 2.69 10.22
N LEU A 92 5.41 2.76 8.94
CA LEU A 92 5.52 1.56 8.10
C LEU A 92 6.59 0.57 8.61
N SER A 93 7.70 1.07 9.15
CA SER A 93 8.74 0.21 9.73
C SER A 93 8.30 -0.56 10.98
N THR A 94 7.39 -0.01 11.80
CA THR A 94 6.86 -0.74 12.96
C THR A 94 5.98 -1.91 12.53
N HIS A 95 5.23 -1.76 11.43
CA HIS A 95 4.43 -2.85 10.84
C HIS A 95 5.29 -3.93 10.18
N GLN A 96 6.45 -3.57 9.62
CA GLN A 96 7.40 -4.53 9.01
C GLN A 96 8.19 -5.36 10.03
N THR A 97 8.35 -4.86 11.26
CA THR A 97 9.07 -5.59 12.32
C THR A 97 8.16 -6.57 13.07
N GLN A 98 6.84 -6.43 12.92
CA GLN A 98 5.82 -7.27 13.55
C GLN A 98 5.38 -8.46 12.69
N SER A 99 5.94 -8.62 11.48
CA SER A 99 5.66 -9.73 10.55
C SER A 99 6.67 -10.87 10.64
#